data_AF-A0A955J643-F1
#
_entry.id   AF-A0A955J643-F1
#
_cell.length_a   1.000
_cell.length_b   1.000
_cell.length_c   1.000
_cell.angle_alpha   90.00
_cell.angle_beta   90.00
_cell.angle_gamma   90.00
#
_symmetry.space_group_name_H-M   'P 1'
#
loop_
_entity.id
_entity.type
_entity.pdbx_description
1 polymer ?
#
loop_
_entity_poly.entity_id
_entity_poly.type
_entity_poly.pdbx_seq_one_letter_code
_entity_poly.pdbx_strand_id
1 'polypeptide(L)'
;MSQLDKYEQSRSDELITRVYEELELPNWAPWLAYSHGELQGQDETFPGGQFIEWDQHRQLLGALSTNRIDWDGNAKSLPHWDDIAGIDFTYRDTYKRQGNTLAFMSMSIAADAKGKGTASKLVKQALEFAQDEEIEHVIGDFRPSNYGEYKQQTGKFDFNEYIGMLRDDGAPYDGWIRSLDRMGMQPLSVDSRAMVIPETIEKFDTYRLEYKPENWWLVEDQAATRHLIDFYLPLHDIERVDEIWECGETGTWFVDRINEKAVYIEANMWGELPIPGDESIDHVRVDESSPDRSTILIGRRAVASMIMAFEFGPWNEALRFGLAAMAQAKGESPVVVAGVLGLSTLVTEGLSAVAAADLLDSKFATNWMQKINKYAEKRGIGPDIKVSTATKIAATYLGGSAVLGVINKTENPDITLRENIVQGLKASLGLSGVLAIQGYAVSKGISYPEPETIAMATLSVASILALIKMASKRVESKEALHSQE
;
A
#
# COMPACT_ATOMS: atom_id res chain seq x y z
N MET A 1 0.36 51.77 12.32
CA MET A 1 1.10 51.39 11.11
C MET A 1 1.86 52.59 10.58
N SER A 2 3.16 52.43 10.46
CA SER A 2 4.03 53.36 9.75
C SER A 2 3.68 53.37 8.25
N GLN A 3 4.18 54.36 7.49
CA GLN A 3 4.04 54.37 6.03
C GLN A 3 4.77 53.19 5.37
N LEU A 4 5.82 52.66 6.02
CA LEU A 4 6.55 51.47 5.56
C LEU A 4 5.66 50.23 5.67
N ASP A 5 4.99 50.04 6.82
CA ASP A 5 4.11 48.90 7.07
C ASP A 5 2.95 48.87 6.05
N LYS A 6 2.39 50.03 5.69
CA LYS A 6 1.33 50.13 4.67
C LYS A 6 1.83 49.79 3.27
N TYR A 7 3.05 50.18 2.95
CA TYR A 7 3.67 49.90 1.66
C TYR A 7 4.01 48.42 1.51
N GLU A 8 4.61 47.81 2.54
CA GLU A 8 4.93 46.39 2.59
C GLU A 8 3.65 45.53 2.52
N GLN A 9 2.60 45.92 3.25
CA GLN A 9 1.31 45.22 3.19
C GLN A 9 0.66 45.31 1.81
N SER A 10 0.63 46.51 1.19
CA SER A 10 0.07 46.66 -0.17
C SER A 10 0.80 45.84 -1.23
N ARG A 11 2.10 45.61 -1.03
CA ARG A 11 2.92 44.79 -1.92
C ARG A 11 2.69 43.29 -1.69
N SER A 12 2.40 42.86 -0.47
CA SER A 12 1.99 41.48 -0.21
C SER A 12 0.62 41.20 -0.84
N ASP A 13 -0.37 42.09 -0.65
CA ASP A 13 -1.71 41.92 -1.24
C ASP A 13 -1.68 41.79 -2.77
N GLU A 14 -0.86 42.59 -3.46
CA GLU A 14 -0.66 42.49 -4.90
C GLU A 14 -0.03 41.15 -5.29
N LEU A 15 0.95 40.68 -4.54
CA LEU A 15 1.60 39.40 -4.79
C LEU A 15 0.62 38.23 -4.61
N ILE A 16 -0.12 38.19 -3.50
CA ILE A 16 -1.10 37.12 -3.22
C ILE A 16 -2.17 37.09 -4.31
N THR A 17 -2.63 38.25 -4.77
CA THR A 17 -3.57 38.33 -5.89
C THR A 17 -3.00 37.69 -7.15
N ARG A 18 -1.74 38.00 -7.49
CA ARG A 18 -1.08 37.40 -8.65
C ARG A 18 -0.85 35.91 -8.50
N VAL A 19 -0.47 35.42 -7.32
CA VAL A 19 -0.33 33.98 -7.05
C VAL A 19 -1.67 33.27 -7.25
N TYR A 20 -2.74 33.82 -6.68
CA TYR A 20 -4.08 33.27 -6.82
C TYR A 20 -4.53 33.19 -8.29
N GLU A 21 -4.41 34.29 -9.04
CA GLU A 21 -4.90 34.37 -10.42
C GLU A 21 -4.01 33.66 -11.45
N GLU A 22 -2.68 33.83 -11.35
CA GLU A 22 -1.71 33.35 -12.34
C GLU A 22 -1.26 31.90 -12.08
N LEU A 23 -1.30 31.44 -10.82
CA LEU A 23 -0.77 30.13 -10.44
C LEU A 23 -1.83 29.21 -9.85
N GLU A 24 -2.62 29.65 -8.88
CA GLU A 24 -3.52 28.76 -8.14
C GLU A 24 -4.72 28.31 -8.99
N LEU A 25 -5.53 29.25 -9.47
CA LEU A 25 -6.72 28.93 -10.28
C LEU A 25 -6.41 28.10 -11.55
N PRO A 26 -5.30 28.31 -12.28
CA PRO A 26 -5.00 27.50 -13.46
C PRO A 26 -4.44 26.10 -13.17
N ASN A 27 -3.90 25.86 -11.96
CA ASN A 27 -3.27 24.58 -11.63
C ASN A 27 -4.20 23.62 -10.89
N TRP A 28 -5.21 24.12 -10.19
CA TRP A 28 -6.05 23.30 -9.33
C TRP A 28 -7.49 23.21 -9.83
N ALA A 29 -8.17 22.13 -9.46
CA ALA A 29 -9.62 22.07 -9.64
C ALA A 29 -10.30 23.06 -8.68
N PRO A 30 -11.49 23.60 -9.01
CA PRO A 30 -12.14 24.63 -8.20
C PRO A 30 -12.39 24.25 -6.73
N TRP A 31 -12.50 22.95 -6.42
CA TRP A 31 -12.70 22.43 -5.06
C TRP A 31 -11.39 22.12 -4.31
N LEU A 32 -10.24 22.29 -4.97
CA LEU A 32 -8.90 22.06 -4.41
C LEU A 32 -8.04 23.32 -4.37
N ALA A 33 -8.42 24.34 -5.14
CA ALA A 33 -7.71 25.61 -5.18
C ALA A 33 -7.89 26.35 -3.86
N TYR A 34 -6.80 26.84 -3.28
CA TYR A 34 -6.92 27.77 -2.16
C TYR A 34 -7.61 29.05 -2.60
N SER A 35 -8.47 29.57 -1.74
CA SER A 35 -9.04 30.90 -1.87
C SER A 35 -7.97 31.97 -1.65
N HIS A 36 -8.24 33.18 -2.15
CA HIS A 36 -7.37 34.34 -1.92
C HIS A 36 -7.10 34.59 -0.43
N GLY A 37 -8.13 34.47 0.42
CA GLY A 37 -8.00 34.66 1.86
C GLY A 37 -7.19 33.58 2.56
N GLU A 38 -7.24 32.33 2.07
CA GLU A 38 -6.41 31.23 2.56
C GLU A 38 -4.94 31.49 2.25
N LEU A 39 -4.61 31.84 1.00
CA LEU A 39 -3.24 32.20 0.61
C LEU A 39 -2.70 33.39 1.41
N GLN A 40 -3.53 34.42 1.64
CA GLN A 40 -3.17 35.53 2.52
C GLN A 40 -2.91 35.05 3.95
N GLY A 41 -3.78 34.20 4.49
CA GLY A 41 -3.62 33.64 5.83
C GLY A 41 -2.37 32.78 6.00
N GLN A 42 -1.96 32.06 4.95
CA GLN A 42 -0.71 31.28 4.92
C GLN A 42 0.52 32.20 4.98
N ASP A 43 0.53 33.28 4.18
CA ASP A 43 1.59 34.30 4.21
C ASP A 43 1.64 35.02 5.57
N GLU A 44 0.50 35.36 6.16
CA GLU A 44 0.44 35.98 7.48
C GLU A 44 0.92 35.05 8.60
N THR A 45 0.60 33.75 8.51
CA THR A 45 0.94 32.75 9.53
C THR A 45 2.41 32.35 9.46
N PHE A 46 2.93 32.10 8.25
CA PHE A 46 4.30 31.64 8.05
C PHE A 46 4.96 32.26 6.80
N PRO A 47 5.26 33.57 6.82
CA PRO A 47 5.74 34.30 5.64
C PRO A 47 7.09 33.79 5.13
N GLY A 48 7.98 33.38 6.05
CA GLY A 48 9.28 32.83 5.69
C GLY A 48 9.22 31.46 5.00
N GLY A 49 8.10 30.74 5.12
CA GLY A 49 7.89 29.43 4.50
C GLY A 49 7.11 29.47 3.18
N GLN A 50 6.81 30.67 2.64
CA GLN A 50 6.13 30.80 1.35
C GLN A 50 7.16 31.17 0.28
N PHE A 51 7.38 30.26 -0.68
CA PHE A 51 8.43 30.42 -1.70
C PHE A 51 7.84 30.77 -3.06
N ILE A 52 8.47 31.72 -3.76
CA ILE A 52 8.02 32.19 -5.08
C ILE A 52 9.22 32.20 -6.03
N GLU A 53 9.07 31.61 -7.21
CA GLU A 53 10.06 31.69 -8.28
C GLU A 53 9.61 32.69 -9.36
N TRP A 54 10.53 33.57 -9.75
CA TRP A 54 10.34 34.58 -10.78
C TRP A 54 11.27 34.36 -11.96
N ASP A 55 10.87 34.80 -13.14
CA ASP A 55 11.79 34.94 -14.25
C ASP A 55 12.52 36.31 -14.24
N GLN A 56 13.43 36.50 -15.21
CA GLN A 56 14.18 37.75 -15.39
C GLN A 56 13.29 38.97 -15.74
N HIS A 57 12.05 38.74 -16.15
CA HIS A 57 11.06 39.75 -16.51
C HIS A 57 10.01 39.98 -15.41
N ARG A 58 10.18 39.36 -14.22
CA ARG A 58 9.23 39.39 -13.09
C ARG A 58 7.87 38.76 -13.38
N GLN A 59 7.86 37.76 -14.26
CA GLN A 59 6.73 36.83 -14.42
C GLN A 59 6.82 35.75 -13.35
N LEU A 60 5.66 35.37 -12.79
CA LEU A 60 5.57 34.28 -11.82
C LEU A 60 5.78 32.94 -12.53
N LEU A 61 6.77 32.18 -12.09
CA LEU A 61 7.05 30.84 -12.62
C LEU A 61 6.45 29.74 -11.74
N GLY A 62 6.36 29.97 -10.44
CA GLY A 62 5.72 29.06 -9.52
C GLY A 62 5.74 29.53 -8.07
N ALA A 63 4.96 28.87 -7.24
CA ALA A 63 4.84 29.10 -5.81
C ALA A 63 4.83 27.75 -5.08
N LEU A 64 5.40 27.72 -3.87
CA LEU A 64 5.38 26.59 -2.95
C LEU A 64 4.97 27.11 -1.57
N SER A 65 3.84 26.62 -1.08
CA SER A 65 3.39 26.88 0.29
C SER A 65 3.87 25.79 1.22
N THR A 66 4.34 26.19 2.40
CA THR A 66 4.75 25.25 3.45
C THR A 66 4.13 25.60 4.80
N ASN A 67 4.10 24.61 5.69
CA ASN A 67 3.77 24.76 7.10
C ASN A 67 4.92 24.20 7.96
N ARG A 68 5.05 24.63 9.21
CA ARG A 68 6.03 24.13 10.17
C ARG A 68 5.30 23.44 11.32
N ILE A 69 5.64 22.18 11.61
CA ILE A 69 4.99 21.34 12.62
C ILE A 69 6.01 20.57 13.47
N ASP A 70 5.52 19.88 14.49
CA ASP A 70 6.28 18.89 15.24
C ASP A 70 6.02 17.50 14.65
N TRP A 71 7.08 16.74 14.37
CA TRP A 71 6.99 15.33 14.00
C TRP A 71 8.21 14.57 14.56
N ASP A 72 8.00 13.33 14.97
CA ASP A 72 9.00 12.52 15.69
C ASP A 72 9.87 11.66 14.76
N GLY A 73 9.80 11.88 13.44
CA GLY A 73 10.51 11.11 12.43
C GLY A 73 9.91 9.72 12.14
N ASN A 74 8.80 9.35 12.80
CA ASN A 74 8.20 8.03 12.62
C ASN A 74 7.11 8.06 11.53
N ALA A 75 7.31 7.31 10.43
CA ALA A 75 6.32 7.24 9.35
C ALA A 75 4.91 6.78 9.80
N LYS A 76 4.78 6.10 10.95
CA LYS A 76 3.48 5.67 11.49
C LYS A 76 2.73 6.74 12.28
N SER A 77 3.42 7.80 12.69
CA SER A 77 2.84 8.94 13.41
C SER A 77 2.50 10.10 12.47
N LEU A 78 2.75 9.95 11.16
CA LEU A 78 2.43 10.97 10.17
C LEU A 78 0.93 11.31 10.24
N PRO A 79 0.60 12.60 10.33
CA PRO A 79 -0.78 13.06 10.34
C PRO A 79 -1.38 12.95 8.93
N HIS A 80 -2.70 13.15 8.82
CA HIS A 80 -3.29 13.38 7.50
C HIS A 80 -2.92 14.78 6.99
N TRP A 81 -2.95 14.99 5.67
CA TRP A 81 -2.68 16.34 5.13
C TRP A 81 -3.65 17.39 5.68
N ASP A 82 -4.95 17.08 5.81
CA ASP A 82 -5.95 17.97 6.42
C ASP A 82 -5.61 18.34 7.88
N ASP A 83 -4.99 17.43 8.64
CA ASP A 83 -4.57 17.70 10.02
C ASP A 83 -3.42 18.73 10.10
N ILE A 84 -2.57 18.82 9.06
CA ILE A 84 -1.50 19.83 8.97
C ILE A 84 -2.05 21.13 8.37
N ALA A 85 -2.97 21.04 7.41
CA ALA A 85 -3.53 22.21 6.76
C ALA A 85 -4.43 23.01 7.71
N GLY A 86 -5.06 22.35 8.69
CA GLY A 86 -5.86 23.00 9.72
C GLY A 86 -7.26 23.37 9.24
N ILE A 87 -8.06 23.96 10.14
CA ILE A 87 -9.51 24.13 9.93
C ILE A 87 -9.85 25.04 8.74
N ASP A 88 -9.05 26.10 8.52
CA ASP A 88 -9.31 27.13 7.52
C ASP A 88 -8.20 27.21 6.46
N PHE A 89 -7.33 26.21 6.38
CA PHE A 89 -6.20 26.16 5.44
C PHE A 89 -5.22 27.36 5.52
N THR A 90 -5.28 28.16 6.59
CA THR A 90 -4.32 29.25 6.86
C THR A 90 -3.12 28.79 7.68
N TYR A 91 -3.14 27.54 8.15
CA TYR A 91 -2.17 26.92 9.04
C TYR A 91 -2.13 27.50 10.47
N ARG A 92 -2.99 28.48 10.82
CA ARG A 92 -2.86 29.23 12.07
C ARG A 92 -2.95 28.38 13.34
N ASP A 93 -3.77 27.34 13.30
CA ASP A 93 -4.02 26.40 14.41
C ASP A 93 -2.97 25.28 14.50
N THR A 94 -2.36 24.92 13.38
CA THR A 94 -1.42 23.80 13.27
C THR A 94 0.04 24.25 13.32
N TYR A 95 0.35 25.46 12.83
CA TYR A 95 1.69 26.02 12.74
C TYR A 95 2.40 26.07 14.10
N LYS A 96 3.62 25.57 14.12
CA LYS A 96 4.57 25.60 15.24
C LYS A 96 5.80 26.37 14.81
N ARG A 97 5.93 27.59 15.32
CA ARG A 97 7.11 28.45 15.06
C ARG A 97 8.44 27.77 15.35
N GLN A 98 8.49 26.91 16.36
CA GLN A 98 9.68 26.14 16.76
C GLN A 98 9.57 24.66 16.39
N GLY A 99 8.66 24.31 15.46
CA GLY A 99 8.51 22.94 15.01
C GLY A 99 9.80 22.41 14.39
N ASN A 100 10.06 21.13 14.54
CA ASN A 100 11.25 20.49 13.97
C ASN A 100 11.06 20.03 12.51
N THR A 101 9.88 20.24 11.92
CA THR A 101 9.53 19.70 10.60
C THR A 101 8.92 20.76 9.69
N LEU A 102 9.40 20.85 8.46
CA LEU A 102 8.82 21.65 7.38
C LEU A 102 7.98 20.74 6.47
N ALA A 103 6.67 20.99 6.39
CA ALA A 103 5.75 20.23 5.55
C ALA A 103 5.40 21.02 4.28
N PHE A 104 5.56 20.40 3.11
CA PHE A 104 5.11 20.96 1.84
C PHE A 104 3.60 20.79 1.71
N MET A 105 2.89 21.90 1.49
CA MET A 105 1.42 21.91 1.50
C MET A 105 0.83 21.99 0.10
N SER A 106 1.35 22.89 -0.75
CA SER A 106 0.93 23.00 -2.14
C SER A 106 2.06 23.53 -3.01
N MET A 107 2.04 23.17 -4.30
CA MET A 107 2.95 23.72 -5.30
C MET A 107 2.23 23.98 -6.60
N SER A 108 2.32 25.22 -7.07
CA SER A 108 1.68 25.68 -8.31
C SER A 108 2.77 26.15 -9.28
N ILE A 109 2.82 25.58 -10.49
CA ILE A 109 3.83 25.89 -11.50
C ILE A 109 3.13 26.45 -12.74
N ALA A 110 3.57 27.60 -13.23
CA ALA A 110 3.05 28.20 -14.45
C ALA A 110 3.15 27.21 -15.62
N ALA A 111 2.13 27.15 -16.48
CA ALA A 111 2.02 26.13 -17.52
C ALA A 111 3.23 26.11 -18.47
N ASP A 112 3.76 27.29 -18.80
CA ASP A 112 4.95 27.47 -19.63
C ASP A 112 6.26 27.20 -18.88
N ALA A 113 6.25 27.14 -17.54
CA ALA A 113 7.39 26.82 -16.69
C ALA A 113 7.51 25.30 -16.40
N LYS A 114 6.48 24.51 -16.70
CA LYS A 114 6.49 23.05 -16.50
C LYS A 114 7.60 22.39 -17.31
N GLY A 115 8.32 21.45 -16.68
CA GLY A 115 9.45 20.75 -17.29
C GLY A 115 10.75 21.57 -17.43
N LYS A 116 10.80 22.82 -16.96
CA LYS A 116 11.99 23.69 -17.02
C LYS A 116 12.80 23.75 -15.72
N GLY A 117 12.53 22.84 -14.78
CA GLY A 117 13.23 22.75 -13.49
C GLY A 117 12.72 23.71 -12.41
N THR A 118 11.66 24.48 -12.65
CA THR A 118 11.07 25.42 -11.67
C THR A 118 10.70 24.74 -10.35
N ALA A 119 10.03 23.59 -10.40
CA ALA A 119 9.68 22.84 -9.19
C ALA A 119 10.93 22.46 -8.38
N SER A 120 11.98 21.95 -9.02
CA SER A 120 13.25 21.61 -8.35
C SER A 120 13.92 22.80 -7.68
N LYS A 121 13.80 24.00 -8.26
CA LYS A 121 14.32 25.22 -7.64
C LYS A 121 13.54 25.60 -6.39
N LEU A 122 12.21 25.53 -6.43
CA LEU A 122 11.36 25.80 -5.25
C LEU A 122 11.65 24.80 -4.12
N VAL A 123 11.74 23.51 -4.44
CA VAL A 123 12.14 22.48 -3.46
C VAL A 123 13.51 22.80 -2.87
N LYS A 124 14.49 23.17 -3.70
CA LYS A 124 15.84 23.52 -3.22
C LYS A 124 15.83 24.73 -2.29
N GLN A 125 15.04 25.77 -2.60
CA GLN A 125 14.88 26.94 -1.74
C GLN A 125 14.30 26.55 -0.37
N ALA A 126 13.30 25.66 -0.34
CA ALA A 126 12.73 25.18 0.92
C ALA A 126 13.71 24.32 1.72
N LEU A 127 14.54 23.50 1.05
CA LEU A 127 15.58 22.71 1.72
C LEU A 127 16.72 23.59 2.28
N GLU A 128 17.13 24.63 1.55
CA GLU A 128 18.10 25.62 2.03
C GLU A 128 17.53 26.39 3.24
N PHE A 129 16.26 26.80 3.19
CA PHE A 129 15.57 27.40 4.31
C PHE A 129 15.52 26.48 5.53
N ALA A 130 15.19 25.19 5.34
CA ALA A 130 15.15 24.22 6.42
C ALA A 130 16.53 24.04 7.08
N GLN A 131 17.60 24.02 6.27
CA GLN A 131 18.97 23.99 6.76
C GLN A 131 19.31 25.23 7.59
N ASP A 132 19.00 26.42 7.09
CA ASP A 132 19.29 27.70 7.76
C ASP A 132 18.53 27.86 9.09
N GLU A 133 17.32 27.29 9.16
CA GLU A 133 16.43 27.33 10.34
C GLU A 133 16.61 26.14 11.30
N GLU A 134 17.65 25.31 11.08
CA GLU A 134 17.95 24.11 11.87
C GLU A 134 16.72 23.19 12.01
N ILE A 135 15.91 23.08 10.95
CA ILE A 135 14.78 22.15 10.87
C ILE A 135 15.33 20.74 10.64
N GLU A 136 14.80 19.75 11.35
CA GLU A 136 15.28 18.37 11.32
C GLU A 136 14.70 17.58 10.13
N HIS A 137 13.44 17.85 9.76
CA HIS A 137 12.73 17.09 8.74
C HIS A 137 12.11 17.99 7.67
N VAL A 138 12.17 17.56 6.42
CA VAL A 138 11.38 18.16 5.32
C VAL A 138 10.52 17.09 4.69
N ILE A 139 9.21 17.17 4.90
CA ILE A 139 8.25 16.18 4.42
C ILE A 139 7.25 16.81 3.46
N GLY A 140 6.58 15.98 2.66
CA GLY A 140 5.43 16.40 1.86
C GLY A 140 4.51 15.24 1.62
N ASP A 141 3.21 15.53 1.57
CA ASP A 141 2.21 14.56 1.17
C ASP A 141 1.95 14.70 -0.33
N PHE A 142 2.72 13.95 -1.11
CA PHE A 142 2.87 14.22 -2.52
C PHE A 142 1.75 13.59 -3.34
N ARG A 143 0.92 14.45 -3.93
CA ARG A 143 -0.08 14.07 -4.92
C ARG A 143 0.57 13.63 -6.24
N PRO A 144 0.37 12.39 -6.70
CA PRO A 144 0.86 11.98 -8.01
C PRO A 144 0.17 12.75 -9.14
N SER A 145 0.93 13.22 -10.12
CA SER A 145 0.43 14.09 -11.19
C SER A 145 -0.26 13.36 -12.34
N ASN A 146 -0.02 12.04 -12.51
CA ASN A 146 -0.53 11.26 -13.64
C ASN A 146 -1.56 10.19 -13.23
N TYR A 147 -1.98 10.15 -11.96
CA TYR A 147 -2.87 9.08 -11.48
C TYR A 147 -4.28 9.16 -12.08
N GLY A 148 -4.87 10.35 -12.16
CA GLY A 148 -6.19 10.53 -12.79
C GLY A 148 -6.23 10.08 -14.25
N GLU A 149 -5.20 10.43 -15.02
CA GLU A 149 -5.01 9.98 -16.40
C GLU A 149 -4.83 8.44 -16.47
N TYR A 150 -4.05 7.86 -15.56
CA TYR A 150 -3.88 6.42 -15.47
C TYR A 150 -5.20 5.68 -15.21
N LYS A 151 -6.03 6.16 -14.26
CA LYS A 151 -7.36 5.60 -14.00
C LYS A 151 -8.21 5.61 -15.28
N GLN A 152 -8.23 6.73 -15.98
CA GLN A 152 -9.00 6.91 -17.22
C GLN A 152 -8.54 5.96 -18.34
N GLN A 153 -7.23 5.78 -18.51
CA GLN A 153 -6.67 4.97 -19.59
C GLN A 153 -6.76 3.47 -19.33
N THR A 154 -6.65 3.05 -18.07
CA THR A 154 -6.48 1.63 -17.70
C THR A 154 -7.70 1.02 -17.03
N GLY A 155 -8.59 1.84 -16.46
CA GLY A 155 -9.69 1.38 -15.62
C GLY A 155 -9.23 0.75 -14.29
N LYS A 156 -7.99 1.01 -13.87
CA LYS A 156 -7.42 0.53 -12.60
C LYS A 156 -7.42 1.63 -11.54
N PHE A 157 -7.79 1.27 -10.32
CA PHE A 157 -8.05 2.20 -9.22
C PHE A 157 -7.19 1.96 -7.97
N ASP A 158 -6.21 1.04 -8.04
CA ASP A 158 -5.33 0.76 -6.91
C ASP A 158 -4.20 1.80 -6.84
N PHE A 159 -4.31 2.71 -5.88
CA PHE A 159 -3.33 3.77 -5.65
C PHE A 159 -1.96 3.21 -5.26
N ASN A 160 -1.92 2.16 -4.41
CA ASN A 160 -0.68 1.55 -3.96
C ASN A 160 0.04 0.85 -5.12
N GLU A 161 -0.72 0.17 -5.99
CA GLU A 161 -0.17 -0.40 -7.23
C GLU A 161 0.47 0.71 -8.06
N TYR A 162 -0.27 1.80 -8.30
CA TYR A 162 0.17 2.90 -9.16
C TYR A 162 1.44 3.60 -8.67
N ILE A 163 1.51 4.04 -7.41
CA ILE A 163 2.69 4.72 -6.88
C ILE A 163 3.91 3.79 -6.81
N GLY A 164 3.68 2.47 -6.72
CA GLY A 164 4.71 1.44 -6.76
C GLY A 164 5.17 1.08 -8.18
N MET A 165 4.52 1.59 -9.23
CA MET A 165 4.91 1.32 -10.61
C MET A 165 6.26 1.96 -10.93
N LEU A 166 7.13 1.19 -11.58
CA LEU A 166 8.43 1.64 -12.06
C LEU A 166 8.49 1.55 -13.59
N ARG A 167 9.27 2.45 -14.19
CA ARG A 167 9.66 2.38 -15.60
C ARG A 167 10.76 1.33 -15.78
N ASP A 168 11.09 1.05 -17.04
CA ASP A 168 12.18 0.12 -17.40
C ASP A 168 13.56 0.55 -16.85
N ASP A 169 13.76 1.85 -16.62
CA ASP A 169 14.96 2.44 -16.02
C ASP A 169 14.99 2.35 -14.48
N GLY A 170 13.93 1.78 -13.87
CA GLY A 170 13.80 1.64 -12.42
C GLY A 170 13.29 2.88 -11.69
N ALA A 171 13.06 3.99 -12.37
CA ALA A 171 12.50 5.20 -11.77
C ALA A 171 10.97 5.12 -11.63
N PRO A 172 10.34 5.87 -10.70
CA PRO A 172 8.89 5.90 -10.56
C PRO A 172 8.16 6.23 -11.86
N TYR A 173 7.00 5.59 -12.08
CA TYR A 173 6.16 5.82 -13.26
C TYR A 173 5.58 7.24 -13.28
N ASP A 174 5.08 7.72 -12.14
CA ASP A 174 4.51 9.06 -12.00
C ASP A 174 5.57 10.17 -12.22
N GLY A 175 5.20 11.20 -12.98
CA GLY A 175 6.12 12.28 -13.35
C GLY A 175 6.61 13.12 -12.19
N TRP A 176 5.73 13.41 -11.24
CA TRP A 176 6.06 14.23 -10.08
C TRP A 176 6.86 13.43 -9.05
N ILE A 177 6.41 12.22 -8.72
CA ILE A 177 7.13 11.34 -7.79
C ILE A 177 8.54 11.03 -8.29
N ARG A 178 8.70 10.79 -9.61
CA ARG A 178 10.03 10.61 -10.22
C ARG A 178 10.92 11.84 -10.09
N SER A 179 10.34 13.04 -10.06
CA SER A 179 11.13 14.27 -9.88
C SER A 179 11.64 14.41 -8.46
N LEU A 180 10.83 14.03 -7.47
CA LEU A 180 11.19 13.99 -6.05
C LEU A 180 12.20 12.88 -5.73
N ASP A 181 12.01 11.69 -6.31
CA ASP A 181 12.95 10.56 -6.19
C ASP A 181 14.37 10.95 -6.66
N ARG A 182 14.48 11.70 -7.78
CA ARG A 182 15.76 12.26 -8.24
C ARG A 182 16.37 13.30 -7.29
N MET A 183 15.56 13.91 -6.43
CA MET A 183 16.02 14.81 -5.37
C MET A 183 16.33 14.06 -4.07
N GLY A 184 16.27 12.73 -4.07
CA GLY A 184 16.59 11.88 -2.93
C GLY A 184 15.42 11.60 -2.00
N MET A 185 14.20 11.97 -2.39
CA MET A 185 13.00 11.74 -1.58
C MET A 185 12.87 10.26 -1.19
N GLN A 186 12.70 9.99 0.10
CA GLN A 186 12.37 8.67 0.61
C GLN A 186 10.85 8.56 0.81
N PRO A 187 10.17 7.60 0.15
CA PRO A 187 8.75 7.37 0.40
C PRO A 187 8.55 6.81 1.81
N LEU A 188 7.59 7.36 2.56
CA LEU A 188 7.32 7.01 3.95
C LEU A 188 6.05 6.15 4.08
N SER A 189 4.91 6.67 3.64
CA SER A 189 3.60 6.01 3.78
C SER A 189 2.62 6.53 2.74
N VAL A 190 1.49 5.83 2.58
CA VAL A 190 0.35 6.32 1.81
C VAL A 190 -0.64 6.95 2.77
N ASP A 191 -1.04 8.18 2.46
CA ASP A 191 -2.20 8.81 3.05
C ASP A 191 -3.39 8.55 2.13
N SER A 192 -4.26 7.60 2.49
CA SER A 192 -5.43 7.27 1.70
C SER A 192 -6.53 8.34 1.76
N ARG A 193 -6.41 9.31 2.67
CA ARG A 193 -7.43 10.33 2.95
C ARG A 193 -6.75 11.69 3.17
N ALA A 194 -5.81 12.00 2.28
CA ALA A 194 -5.00 13.21 2.34
C ALA A 194 -5.86 14.48 2.37
N MET A 195 -6.79 14.58 1.43
CA MET A 195 -7.77 15.67 1.42
C MET A 195 -9.17 15.10 1.33
N VAL A 196 -10.04 15.58 2.22
CA VAL A 196 -11.46 15.24 2.26
C VAL A 196 -12.26 16.52 2.09
N ILE A 197 -12.88 16.69 0.91
CA ILE A 197 -13.64 17.90 0.58
C ILE A 197 -15.14 17.58 0.56
N PRO A 198 -15.88 17.89 1.64
CA PRO A 198 -17.33 17.73 1.69
C PRO A 198 -18.03 18.83 0.89
N GLU A 199 -19.02 18.45 0.10
CA GLU A 199 -19.78 19.35 -0.77
C GLU A 199 -21.27 18.99 -0.83
N THR A 200 -22.07 19.93 -1.31
CA THR A 200 -23.47 19.66 -1.63
C THR A 200 -23.60 18.98 -2.99
N ILE A 201 -24.70 18.24 -3.21
CA ILE A 201 -25.01 17.69 -4.53
C ILE A 201 -25.11 18.77 -5.61
N GLU A 202 -25.68 19.93 -5.30
CA GLU A 202 -25.79 21.04 -6.24
C GLU A 202 -24.40 21.52 -6.71
N LYS A 203 -23.46 21.66 -5.77
CA LYS A 203 -22.10 22.10 -6.08
C LYS A 203 -21.32 21.04 -6.84
N PHE A 204 -21.44 19.77 -6.43
CA PHE A 204 -20.91 18.63 -7.17
C PHE A 204 -21.41 18.58 -8.62
N ASP A 205 -22.72 18.71 -8.85
CA ASP A 205 -23.28 18.68 -10.20
C ASP A 205 -22.83 19.90 -11.03
N THR A 206 -22.63 21.06 -10.39
CA THR A 206 -22.01 22.23 -11.05
C THR A 206 -20.59 21.91 -11.50
N TYR A 207 -19.76 21.34 -10.63
CA TYR A 207 -18.39 20.94 -10.99
C TYR A 207 -18.38 19.94 -12.15
N ARG A 208 -19.25 18.93 -12.10
CA ARG A 208 -19.36 17.91 -13.14
C ARG A 208 -19.76 18.47 -14.50
N LEU A 209 -20.57 19.53 -14.52
CA LEU A 209 -21.06 20.14 -15.76
C LEU A 209 -20.11 21.22 -16.32
N GLU A 210 -19.37 21.92 -15.46
CA GLU A 210 -18.59 23.10 -15.85
C GLU A 210 -17.08 22.86 -15.91
N TYR A 211 -16.53 21.97 -15.09
CA TYR A 211 -15.08 21.73 -15.01
C TYR A 211 -14.68 20.50 -15.81
N LYS A 212 -14.05 20.69 -16.99
CA LYS A 212 -13.56 19.60 -17.85
C LYS A 212 -14.61 18.46 -18.03
N PRO A 213 -15.85 18.76 -18.46
CA PRO A 213 -16.97 17.81 -18.46
C PRO A 213 -16.67 16.49 -19.19
N GLU A 214 -15.77 16.51 -20.16
CA GLU A 214 -15.28 15.34 -20.90
C GLU A 214 -14.48 14.34 -20.04
N ASN A 215 -13.95 14.78 -18.90
CA ASN A 215 -13.16 13.95 -17.99
C ASN A 215 -14.00 13.30 -16.89
N TRP A 216 -15.31 13.55 -16.84
CA TRP A 216 -16.17 12.97 -15.81
C TRP A 216 -16.78 11.65 -16.27
N TRP A 217 -16.66 10.60 -15.44
CA TRP A 217 -17.34 9.33 -15.69
C TRP A 217 -17.82 8.67 -14.39
N LEU A 218 -18.91 7.92 -14.52
CA LEU A 218 -19.46 7.10 -13.45
C LEU A 218 -18.68 5.77 -13.41
N VAL A 219 -18.27 5.35 -12.21
CA VAL A 219 -17.61 4.04 -12.01
C VAL A 219 -18.69 2.97 -11.86
N GLU A 220 -19.00 2.27 -12.97
CA GLU A 220 -20.03 1.23 -13.02
C GLU A 220 -19.53 -0.17 -12.57
N ASP A 221 -18.21 -0.40 -12.57
CA ASP A 221 -17.64 -1.70 -12.22
C ASP A 221 -17.73 -1.96 -10.71
N GLN A 222 -18.49 -3.00 -10.33
CA GLN A 222 -18.77 -3.30 -8.92
C GLN A 222 -17.51 -3.66 -8.11
N ALA A 223 -16.49 -4.24 -8.73
CA ALA A 223 -15.25 -4.59 -8.03
C ALA A 223 -14.44 -3.32 -7.73
N ALA A 224 -14.33 -2.43 -8.70
CA ALA A 224 -13.75 -1.10 -8.55
C ALA A 224 -14.49 -0.27 -7.49
N THR A 225 -15.83 -0.23 -7.54
CA THR A 225 -16.64 0.47 -6.54
C THR A 225 -16.34 -0.01 -5.12
N ARG A 226 -16.31 -1.33 -4.90
CA ARG A 226 -15.98 -1.90 -3.56
C ARG A 226 -14.57 -1.55 -3.15
N HIS A 227 -13.61 -1.67 -4.06
CA HIS A 227 -12.22 -1.31 -3.79
C HIS A 227 -12.08 0.15 -3.37
N LEU A 228 -12.71 1.08 -4.09
CA LEU A 228 -12.68 2.51 -3.77
C LEU A 228 -13.31 2.80 -2.41
N ILE A 229 -14.44 2.17 -2.08
CA ILE A 229 -15.09 2.33 -0.76
C ILE A 229 -14.18 1.79 0.35
N ASP A 230 -13.61 0.60 0.18
CA ASP A 230 -12.74 -0.03 1.18
C ASP A 230 -11.43 0.75 1.38
N PHE A 231 -10.88 1.34 0.32
CA PHE A 231 -9.63 2.09 0.36
C PHE A 231 -9.81 3.50 0.93
N TYR A 232 -10.81 4.26 0.47
CA TYR A 232 -11.00 5.65 0.87
C TYR A 232 -11.86 5.81 2.14
N LEU A 233 -12.61 4.79 2.56
CA LEU A 233 -13.50 4.81 3.72
C LEU A 233 -14.49 6.00 3.74
N PRO A 234 -15.20 6.30 2.63
CA PRO A 234 -16.07 7.49 2.51
C PRO A 234 -17.24 7.51 3.50
N LEU A 235 -17.60 6.36 4.09
CA LEU A 235 -18.68 6.26 5.07
C LEU A 235 -18.38 6.94 6.42
N HIS A 236 -17.16 7.47 6.59
CA HIS A 236 -16.85 8.38 7.69
C HIS A 236 -17.41 9.80 7.44
N ASP A 237 -17.67 10.16 6.18
CA ASP A 237 -18.01 11.53 5.75
C ASP A 237 -19.46 11.63 5.24
N ILE A 238 -19.96 10.55 4.66
CA ILE A 238 -21.33 10.41 4.16
C ILE A 238 -21.99 9.14 4.70
N GLU A 239 -23.32 9.10 4.73
CA GLU A 239 -24.05 8.00 5.37
C GLU A 239 -24.13 6.74 4.48
N ARG A 240 -24.06 6.95 3.17
CA ARG A 240 -24.12 5.91 2.15
C ARG A 240 -23.46 6.40 0.86
N VAL A 241 -23.13 5.46 -0.03
CA VAL A 241 -22.59 5.77 -1.36
C VAL A 241 -23.58 5.27 -2.41
N ASP A 242 -24.18 6.18 -3.15
CA ASP A 242 -25.06 5.86 -4.29
C ASP A 242 -24.30 5.78 -5.61
N GLU A 243 -23.42 6.75 -5.84
CA GLU A 243 -22.65 6.89 -7.06
C GLU A 243 -21.19 7.15 -6.69
N ILE A 244 -20.28 6.63 -7.51
CA ILE A 244 -18.86 6.95 -7.45
C ILE A 244 -18.46 7.55 -8.79
N TRP A 245 -17.92 8.75 -8.75
CA TRP A 245 -17.52 9.50 -9.93
C TRP A 245 -16.04 9.79 -9.92
N GLU A 246 -15.50 9.82 -11.13
CA GLU A 246 -14.13 10.18 -11.40
C GLU A 246 -14.11 11.37 -12.36
N CYS A 247 -13.11 12.25 -12.22
CA CYS A 247 -13.05 13.53 -12.95
C CYS A 247 -11.70 13.80 -13.62
N GLY A 248 -10.84 12.79 -13.68
CA GLY A 248 -9.47 12.92 -14.20
C GLY A 248 -8.48 13.56 -13.23
N GLU A 249 -8.92 13.93 -12.03
CA GLU A 249 -8.05 14.30 -10.90
C GLU A 249 -7.61 13.05 -10.12
N THR A 250 -6.74 13.23 -9.12
CA THR A 250 -6.18 12.12 -8.33
C THR A 250 -7.24 11.44 -7.47
N GLY A 251 -8.09 12.23 -6.81
CA GLY A 251 -9.14 11.74 -5.93
C GLY A 251 -10.39 11.23 -6.65
N THR A 252 -11.35 10.81 -5.83
CA THR A 252 -12.60 10.17 -6.25
C THR A 252 -13.77 10.87 -5.57
N TRP A 253 -14.86 11.08 -6.29
CA TRP A 253 -16.11 11.60 -5.74
C TRP A 253 -17.03 10.47 -5.29
N PHE A 254 -17.51 10.56 -4.05
CA PHE A 254 -18.54 9.67 -3.49
C PHE A 254 -19.80 10.48 -3.22
N VAL A 255 -20.92 9.99 -3.72
CA VAL A 255 -22.15 10.77 -3.82
C VAL A 255 -23.28 10.07 -3.06
N ASP A 256 -23.93 10.80 -2.15
CA ASP A 256 -25.14 10.39 -1.42
C ASP A 256 -26.31 11.27 -1.89
N ARG A 257 -27.06 10.76 -2.86
CA ARG A 257 -28.20 11.44 -3.48
C ARG A 257 -29.40 11.57 -2.55
N ILE A 258 -29.59 10.67 -1.57
CA ILE A 258 -30.73 10.78 -0.64
C ILE A 258 -30.48 11.87 0.40
N ASN A 259 -29.25 11.97 0.90
CA ASN A 259 -28.91 12.96 1.92
C ASN A 259 -28.36 14.27 1.34
N GLU A 260 -28.38 14.42 0.00
CA GLU A 260 -27.93 15.60 -0.73
C GLU A 260 -26.47 16.00 -0.45
N LYS A 261 -25.59 14.98 -0.25
CA LYS A 261 -24.16 15.17 0.02
C LYS A 261 -23.28 14.56 -1.06
N ALA A 262 -22.13 15.18 -1.29
CA ALA A 262 -21.02 14.59 -2.02
C ALA A 262 -19.74 14.80 -1.21
N VAL A 263 -18.76 13.92 -1.37
CA VAL A 263 -17.43 14.10 -0.81
C VAL A 263 -16.39 13.71 -1.85
N TYR A 264 -15.40 14.58 -2.06
CA TYR A 264 -14.20 14.25 -2.80
C TYR A 264 -13.13 13.79 -1.82
N ILE A 265 -12.51 12.64 -2.08
CA ILE A 265 -11.43 12.11 -1.26
C ILE A 265 -10.25 11.79 -2.16
N GLU A 266 -9.07 12.30 -1.83
CA GLU A 266 -7.84 11.95 -2.52
C GLU A 266 -6.80 11.29 -1.64
N ALA A 267 -5.96 10.51 -2.30
CA ALA A 267 -4.84 9.83 -1.69
C ALA A 267 -3.55 10.41 -2.24
N ASN A 268 -2.56 10.49 -1.35
CA ASN A 268 -1.23 11.00 -1.63
C ASN A 268 -0.18 10.03 -1.05
N MET A 269 1.09 10.34 -1.28
CA MET A 269 2.20 9.60 -0.72
C MET A 269 3.10 10.54 0.09
N TRP A 270 3.17 10.30 1.39
CA TRP A 270 4.16 10.93 2.24
C TRP A 270 5.56 10.57 1.80
N GLY A 271 6.41 11.58 1.66
CA GLY A 271 7.84 11.42 1.42
C GLY A 271 8.66 12.43 2.22
N GLU A 272 9.88 12.05 2.56
CA GLU A 272 10.86 12.90 3.23
C GLU A 272 11.98 13.26 2.24
N LEU A 273 12.33 14.53 2.18
CA LEU A 273 13.43 15.05 1.36
C LEU A 273 14.67 15.28 2.24
N PRO A 274 15.86 14.91 1.76
CA PRO A 274 17.09 15.09 2.53
C PRO A 274 17.48 16.57 2.57
N ILE A 275 17.78 17.08 3.77
CA ILE A 275 18.32 18.43 3.97
C ILE A 275 19.82 18.43 3.62
N PRO A 276 20.30 19.35 2.76
CA PRO A 276 21.73 19.44 2.44
C PRO A 276 22.60 19.61 3.67
N GLY A 277 23.72 18.89 3.74
CA GLY A 277 24.71 19.05 4.82
C GLY A 277 24.41 18.29 6.11
N ASP A 278 23.27 17.58 6.18
CA ASP A 278 23.06 16.60 7.24
C ASP A 278 23.93 15.35 6.99
N GLU A 279 25.16 15.37 7.52
CA GLU A 279 26.07 14.22 7.52
C GLU A 279 25.52 13.05 8.34
N SER A 280 24.47 13.23 9.16
CA SER A 280 23.80 12.12 9.83
C SER A 280 22.96 11.27 8.86
N ILE A 281 22.70 11.81 7.66
CA ILE A 281 22.22 11.08 6.48
C ILE A 281 23.42 10.65 5.60
N ASP A 282 24.53 10.23 6.21
CA ASP A 282 25.47 9.29 5.58
C ASP A 282 24.92 7.84 5.56
N HIS A 283 23.62 7.69 5.81
CA HIS A 283 22.89 6.46 5.52
C HIS A 283 22.32 6.49 4.10
N VAL A 284 23.10 5.85 3.22
CA VAL A 284 22.67 5.31 1.93
C VAL A 284 22.48 6.37 0.83
N ARG A 285 23.56 7.12 0.53
CA ARG A 285 24.06 6.92 -0.83
C ARG A 285 24.33 5.43 -0.92
N VAL A 286 23.44 4.71 -1.60
CA VAL A 286 23.74 3.40 -2.18
C VAL A 286 25.09 3.63 -2.82
N ASP A 287 26.15 3.21 -2.14
CA ASP A 287 27.46 3.05 -2.76
C ASP A 287 27.14 2.41 -4.11
N GLU A 288 27.65 2.91 -5.23
CA GLU A 288 27.48 2.19 -6.49
C GLU A 288 28.09 0.77 -6.40
N SER A 289 28.78 0.45 -5.28
CA SER A 289 29.19 -0.88 -4.84
C SER A 289 28.28 -1.58 -3.80
N SER A 290 27.26 -0.92 -3.25
CA SER A 290 26.20 -1.57 -2.46
C SER A 290 25.47 -2.56 -3.37
N PRO A 291 25.13 -3.75 -2.87
CA PRO A 291 24.61 -4.81 -3.71
C PRO A 291 23.37 -4.27 -4.42
N ASP A 292 23.43 -4.18 -5.76
CA ASP A 292 22.32 -3.82 -6.66
C ASP A 292 21.00 -4.35 -6.09
N ARG A 293 19.86 -3.67 -6.25
CA ARG A 293 18.54 -4.24 -5.89
C ARG A 293 18.37 -5.66 -6.46
N SER A 294 19.05 -5.98 -7.57
CA SER A 294 19.22 -7.36 -8.05
C SER A 294 19.86 -8.30 -7.04
N THR A 295 20.90 -7.90 -6.31
CA THR A 295 21.60 -8.66 -5.27
C THR A 295 20.78 -8.85 -4.00
N ILE A 296 19.99 -7.86 -3.56
CA ILE A 296 19.03 -8.06 -2.46
C ILE A 296 17.96 -9.07 -2.88
N LEU A 297 17.45 -8.96 -4.11
CA LEU A 297 16.50 -9.91 -4.67
C LEU A 297 17.13 -11.31 -4.86
N ILE A 298 18.40 -11.39 -5.26
CA ILE A 298 19.18 -12.64 -5.34
C ILE A 298 19.38 -13.23 -3.94
N GLY A 299 19.69 -12.41 -2.94
CA GLY A 299 19.85 -12.83 -1.54
C GLY A 299 18.55 -13.40 -0.97
N ARG A 300 17.43 -12.68 -1.15
CA ARG A 300 16.10 -13.16 -0.76
C ARG A 300 15.73 -14.47 -1.46
N ARG A 301 16.00 -14.59 -2.76
CA ARG A 301 15.78 -15.84 -3.52
C ARG A 301 16.71 -16.97 -3.09
N ALA A 302 17.95 -16.67 -2.73
CA ALA A 302 18.89 -17.66 -2.21
C ALA A 302 18.39 -18.20 -0.86
N VAL A 303 17.92 -17.33 0.03
CA VAL A 303 17.29 -17.72 1.30
C VAL A 303 16.04 -18.57 1.06
N ALA A 304 15.13 -18.13 0.19
CA ALA A 304 13.94 -18.90 -0.16
C ALA A 304 14.32 -20.28 -0.75
N SER A 305 15.33 -20.34 -1.62
CA SER A 305 15.82 -21.60 -2.20
C SER A 305 16.44 -22.53 -1.16
N MET A 306 17.18 -21.98 -0.18
CA MET A 306 17.72 -22.76 0.93
C MET A 306 16.61 -23.34 1.82
N ILE A 307 15.56 -22.56 2.11
CA ILE A 307 14.39 -23.04 2.85
C ILE A 307 13.71 -24.19 2.08
N MET A 308 13.53 -24.04 0.76
CA MET A 308 12.95 -25.09 -0.07
C MET A 308 13.82 -26.36 -0.14
N ALA A 309 15.14 -26.20 -0.24
CA ALA A 309 16.08 -27.32 -0.21
C ALA A 309 16.08 -28.04 1.14
N PHE A 310 15.88 -27.28 2.23
CA PHE A 310 15.70 -27.84 3.56
C PHE A 310 14.39 -28.64 3.66
N GLU A 311 13.26 -28.06 3.21
CA GLU A 311 11.93 -28.69 3.26
C GLU A 311 11.88 -30.03 2.55
N PHE A 312 12.41 -30.09 1.32
CA PHE A 312 12.45 -31.32 0.51
C PHE A 312 13.66 -32.22 0.80
N GLY A 313 14.54 -31.78 1.71
CA GLY A 313 15.72 -32.54 2.12
C GLY A 313 15.40 -33.49 3.28
N PRO A 314 16.23 -34.52 3.50
CA PRO A 314 16.08 -35.44 4.64
C PRO A 314 16.24 -34.73 6.00
N TRP A 315 16.76 -33.50 6.01
CA TRP A 315 16.98 -32.69 7.19
C TRP A 315 15.69 -32.25 7.88
N ASN A 316 14.62 -32.02 7.11
CA ASN A 316 13.33 -31.60 7.65
C ASN A 316 12.70 -32.70 8.52
N GLU A 317 12.63 -33.93 7.99
CA GLU A 317 12.17 -35.10 8.76
C GLU A 317 13.08 -35.37 9.95
N ALA A 318 14.40 -35.31 9.78
CA ALA A 318 15.36 -35.51 10.86
C ALA A 318 15.20 -34.47 11.98
N LEU A 319 14.91 -33.21 11.64
CA LEU A 319 14.64 -32.16 12.63
C LEU A 319 13.33 -32.43 13.37
N ARG A 320 12.22 -32.60 12.65
CA ARG A 320 10.88 -32.81 13.24
C ARG A 320 10.84 -34.04 14.13
N PHE A 321 11.23 -35.20 13.59
CA PHE A 321 11.21 -36.46 14.34
C PHE A 321 12.36 -36.59 15.34
N GLY A 322 13.52 -35.99 15.07
CA GLY A 322 14.63 -35.96 16.01
C GLY A 322 14.29 -35.17 17.28
N LEU A 323 13.66 -34.01 17.14
CA LEU A 323 13.18 -33.21 18.29
C LEU A 323 12.11 -33.97 19.09
N ALA A 324 11.15 -34.61 18.43
CA ALA A 324 10.14 -35.42 19.09
C ALA A 324 10.75 -36.63 19.82
N ALA A 325 11.68 -37.34 19.19
CA ALA A 325 12.40 -38.47 19.79
C ALA A 325 13.25 -38.04 20.99
N MET A 326 13.91 -36.87 20.91
CA MET A 326 14.65 -36.29 22.05
C MET A 326 13.73 -35.95 23.22
N ALA A 327 12.57 -35.35 22.97
CA ALA A 327 11.57 -35.08 24.01
C ALA A 327 11.10 -36.38 24.66
N GLN A 328 10.79 -37.41 23.85
CA GLN A 328 10.39 -38.72 24.35
C GLN A 328 11.50 -39.40 25.18
N ALA A 329 12.76 -39.35 24.73
CA ALA A 329 13.90 -39.92 25.44
C ALA A 329 14.17 -39.24 26.79
N LYS A 330 13.79 -37.97 26.94
CA LYS A 330 13.85 -37.23 28.22
C LYS A 330 12.71 -37.59 29.19
N GLY A 331 11.80 -38.50 28.80
CA GLY A 331 10.65 -38.89 29.61
C GLY A 331 9.56 -37.82 29.65
N GLU A 332 9.52 -36.92 28.66
CA GLU A 332 8.48 -35.90 28.57
C GLU A 332 7.10 -36.50 28.36
N SER A 333 6.07 -35.76 28.77
CA SER A 333 4.69 -36.23 28.60
C SER A 333 4.31 -36.38 27.11
N PRO A 334 3.37 -37.27 26.77
CA PRO A 334 2.80 -37.39 25.43
C PRO A 334 2.33 -36.08 24.79
N VAL A 335 1.80 -35.17 25.62
CA VAL A 335 1.34 -33.84 25.17
C VAL A 335 2.52 -32.96 24.76
N VAL A 336 3.65 -33.05 25.46
CA VAL A 336 4.88 -32.31 25.12
C VAL A 336 5.46 -32.85 23.82
N VAL A 337 5.54 -34.18 23.64
CA VAL A 337 6.02 -34.79 22.39
C VAL A 337 5.14 -34.38 21.19
N ALA A 338 3.81 -34.39 21.38
CA ALA A 338 2.85 -33.90 20.40
C ALA A 338 3.08 -32.42 20.05
N GLY A 339 3.25 -31.57 21.07
CA GLY A 339 3.52 -30.15 20.90
C GLY A 339 4.81 -29.87 20.14
N VAL A 340 5.89 -30.61 20.45
CA VAL A 340 7.19 -30.48 19.75
C VAL A 340 7.05 -30.84 18.28
N LEU A 341 6.40 -31.97 17.96
CA LEU A 341 6.24 -32.40 16.57
C LEU A 341 5.31 -31.46 15.78
N GLY A 342 4.20 -31.02 16.40
CA GLY A 342 3.29 -30.06 15.79
C GLY A 342 3.94 -28.69 15.55
N LEU A 343 4.62 -28.12 16.55
CA LEU A 343 5.21 -26.79 16.45
C LEU A 343 6.38 -26.75 15.46
N SER A 344 7.25 -27.75 15.48
CA SER A 344 8.36 -27.85 14.51
C SER A 344 7.84 -27.94 13.07
N THR A 345 6.75 -28.68 12.85
CA THR A 345 6.05 -28.72 11.56
C THR A 345 5.51 -27.35 11.18
N LEU A 346 4.81 -26.66 12.09
CA LEU A 346 4.24 -25.34 11.80
C LEU A 346 5.31 -24.33 11.36
N VAL A 347 6.46 -24.33 12.04
CA VAL A 347 7.57 -23.43 11.72
C VAL A 347 8.17 -23.76 10.36
N THR A 348 8.50 -25.03 10.12
CA THR A 348 9.14 -25.46 8.86
C THR A 348 8.21 -25.29 7.67
N GLU A 349 6.99 -25.83 7.73
CA GLU A 349 5.98 -25.66 6.67
C GLU A 349 5.55 -24.20 6.51
N GLY A 350 5.53 -23.41 7.58
CA GLY A 350 5.17 -21.99 7.53
C GLY A 350 6.21 -21.17 6.76
N LEU A 351 7.50 -21.40 7.04
CA LEU A 351 8.61 -20.78 6.31
C LEU A 351 8.63 -21.24 4.85
N SER A 352 8.40 -22.52 4.60
CA SER A 352 8.34 -23.09 3.25
C SER A 352 7.17 -22.52 2.44
N ALA A 353 6.02 -22.25 3.06
CA ALA A 353 4.90 -21.58 2.41
C ALA A 353 5.27 -20.17 1.93
N VAL A 354 5.92 -19.39 2.79
CA VAL A 354 6.35 -18.03 2.47
C VAL A 354 7.43 -18.04 1.38
N ALA A 355 8.44 -18.91 1.51
CA ALA A 355 9.51 -19.06 0.54
C ALA A 355 8.98 -19.51 -0.84
N ALA A 356 8.05 -20.47 -0.86
CA ALA A 356 7.43 -20.94 -2.11
C ALA A 356 6.61 -19.84 -2.77
N ALA A 357 5.81 -19.09 -2.01
CA ALA A 357 5.03 -17.98 -2.55
C ALA A 357 5.93 -16.91 -3.17
N ASP A 358 7.05 -16.57 -2.50
CA ASP A 358 8.03 -15.62 -3.01
C ASP A 358 8.73 -16.08 -4.29
N LEU A 359 9.12 -17.35 -4.35
CA LEU A 359 9.71 -17.94 -5.57
C LEU A 359 8.71 -18.00 -6.72
N LEU A 360 7.44 -18.31 -6.43
CA LEU A 360 6.36 -18.42 -7.42
C LEU A 360 5.93 -17.06 -8.00
N ASP A 361 6.17 -15.97 -7.28
CA ASP A 361 5.91 -14.61 -7.77
C ASP A 361 7.00 -14.09 -8.74
N SER A 362 8.07 -14.86 -8.93
CA SER A 362 9.14 -14.49 -9.85
C SER A 362 8.73 -14.63 -11.33
N LYS A 363 9.18 -13.70 -12.18
CA LYS A 363 9.04 -13.79 -13.66
C LYS A 363 9.48 -15.16 -14.22
N PHE A 364 10.52 -15.75 -13.64
CA PHE A 364 11.00 -17.08 -14.04
C PHE A 364 9.96 -18.17 -13.75
N ALA A 365 9.39 -18.19 -12.55
CA ALA A 365 8.36 -19.14 -12.17
C ALA A 365 7.12 -18.96 -13.04
N THR A 366 6.63 -17.73 -13.26
CA THR A 366 5.50 -17.45 -14.15
C THR A 366 5.73 -18.01 -15.56
N ASN A 367 6.91 -17.75 -16.15
CA ASN A 367 7.27 -18.26 -17.47
C ASN A 367 7.38 -19.79 -17.52
N TRP A 368 7.89 -20.41 -16.44
CA TRP A 368 8.00 -21.86 -16.33
C TRP A 368 6.62 -22.52 -16.18
N MET A 369 5.74 -21.95 -15.37
CA MET A 369 4.35 -22.41 -15.18
C MET A 369 3.55 -22.30 -16.47
N GLN A 370 3.70 -21.21 -17.23
CA GLN A 370 3.09 -21.08 -18.56
C GLN A 370 3.56 -22.18 -19.53
N LYS A 371 4.84 -22.58 -19.47
CA LYS A 371 5.36 -23.69 -20.28
C LYS A 371 4.77 -25.04 -19.86
N ILE A 372 4.60 -25.28 -18.56
CA ILE A 372 3.96 -26.49 -18.04
C ILE A 372 2.49 -26.54 -18.49
N ASN A 373 1.75 -25.44 -18.31
CA ASN A 373 0.34 -25.37 -18.71
C ASN A 373 0.18 -25.62 -20.21
N LYS A 374 1.00 -24.98 -21.04
CA LYS A 374 1.02 -25.23 -22.50
C LYS A 374 1.39 -26.67 -22.86
N TYR A 375 2.24 -27.33 -22.07
CA TYR A 375 2.58 -28.74 -22.26
C TYR A 375 1.45 -29.68 -21.83
N ALA A 376 0.77 -29.36 -20.72
CA ALA A 376 -0.41 -30.08 -20.23
C ALA A 376 -1.57 -29.98 -21.23
N GLU A 377 -1.83 -28.79 -21.77
CA GLU A 377 -2.83 -28.56 -22.82
C GLU A 377 -2.58 -29.43 -24.06
N LYS A 378 -1.32 -29.53 -24.51
CA LYS A 378 -0.93 -30.40 -25.63
C LYS A 378 -1.19 -31.89 -25.36
N ARG A 379 -1.33 -32.29 -24.09
CA ARG A 379 -1.64 -33.66 -23.65
C ARG A 379 -3.13 -33.86 -23.37
N GLY A 380 -3.98 -32.88 -23.68
CA GLY A 380 -5.42 -32.93 -23.43
C GLY A 380 -5.84 -32.62 -21.99
N ILE A 381 -4.91 -32.11 -21.18
CA ILE A 381 -5.19 -31.62 -19.82
C ILE A 381 -5.55 -30.13 -19.97
N GLY A 382 -6.85 -29.83 -19.99
CA GLY A 382 -7.33 -28.46 -20.16
C GLY A 382 -6.90 -27.52 -19.02
N PRO A 383 -6.82 -26.20 -19.27
CA PRO A 383 -6.40 -25.21 -18.27
C PRO A 383 -7.35 -25.09 -17.08
N ASP A 384 -8.60 -25.54 -17.24
CA ASP A 384 -9.66 -25.46 -16.22
C ASP A 384 -9.72 -26.67 -15.26
N ILE A 385 -8.74 -27.58 -15.31
CA ILE A 385 -8.75 -28.76 -14.43
C ILE A 385 -8.42 -28.32 -13.01
N LYS A 386 -9.48 -28.11 -12.22
CA LYS A 386 -9.38 -27.92 -10.78
C LYS A 386 -9.05 -29.27 -10.13
N VAL A 387 -7.97 -29.28 -9.36
CA VAL A 387 -7.57 -30.42 -8.55
C VAL A 387 -8.61 -30.57 -7.44
N SER A 388 -9.13 -31.78 -7.26
CA SER A 388 -10.11 -32.04 -6.20
C SER A 388 -9.52 -31.67 -4.83
N THR A 389 -10.36 -31.22 -3.90
CA THR A 389 -9.90 -30.89 -2.53
C THR A 389 -9.16 -32.06 -1.87
N ALA A 390 -9.60 -33.29 -2.10
CA ALA A 390 -8.93 -34.49 -1.60
C ALA A 390 -7.52 -34.65 -2.18
N THR A 391 -7.35 -34.42 -3.48
CA THR A 391 -6.04 -34.47 -4.15
C THR A 391 -5.13 -33.35 -3.66
N LYS A 392 -5.66 -32.13 -3.43
CA LYS A 392 -4.88 -31.03 -2.82
C LYS A 392 -4.38 -31.41 -1.43
N ILE A 393 -5.25 -31.95 -0.58
CA ILE A 393 -4.87 -32.40 0.77
C ILE A 393 -3.80 -33.49 0.69
N ALA A 394 -3.95 -34.48 -0.20
CA ALA A 394 -2.97 -35.53 -0.37
C ALA A 394 -1.61 -34.98 -0.86
N ALA A 395 -1.62 -34.05 -1.82
CA ALA A 395 -0.42 -33.41 -2.32
C ALA A 395 0.26 -32.53 -1.26
N THR A 396 -0.52 -31.77 -0.48
CA THR A 396 -0.03 -31.02 0.68
C THR A 396 0.58 -31.92 1.73
N TYR A 397 0.01 -33.10 1.97
CA TYR A 397 0.55 -34.06 2.94
C TYR A 397 1.89 -34.66 2.48
N LEU A 398 2.04 -34.95 1.18
CA LEU A 398 3.26 -35.54 0.63
C LEU A 398 4.37 -34.52 0.33
N GLY A 399 4.00 -33.30 -0.02
CA GLY A 399 4.94 -32.27 -0.51
C GLY A 399 4.92 -30.96 0.26
N GLY A 400 4.22 -30.92 1.39
CA GLY A 400 4.13 -29.74 2.25
C GLY A 400 3.28 -28.60 1.68
N SER A 401 3.30 -27.48 2.40
CA SER A 401 2.60 -26.24 2.03
C SER A 401 3.10 -25.63 0.72
N ALA A 402 4.37 -25.86 0.37
CA ALA A 402 4.98 -25.37 -0.86
C ALA A 402 4.33 -25.97 -2.12
N VAL A 403 4.06 -27.27 -2.12
CA VAL A 403 3.37 -27.94 -3.24
C VAL A 403 1.95 -27.41 -3.41
N LEU A 404 1.26 -27.08 -2.31
CA LEU A 404 -0.05 -26.43 -2.40
C LEU A 404 0.04 -25.06 -3.09
N GLY A 405 1.07 -24.27 -2.78
CA GLY A 405 1.31 -22.99 -3.45
C GLY A 405 1.47 -23.13 -4.96
N VAL A 406 2.20 -24.17 -5.41
CA VAL A 406 2.35 -24.49 -6.85
C VAL A 406 1.02 -24.88 -7.47
N ILE A 407 0.23 -25.74 -6.80
CA ILE A 407 -1.10 -26.15 -7.29
C ILE A 407 -2.01 -24.93 -7.43
N ASN A 408 -2.05 -24.06 -6.41
CA ASN A 408 -2.89 -22.88 -6.43
C ASN A 408 -2.48 -21.88 -7.52
N LYS A 409 -1.17 -21.66 -7.73
CA LYS A 409 -0.67 -20.81 -8.82
C LYS A 409 -0.92 -21.43 -10.20
N THR A 410 -0.95 -22.76 -10.31
CA THR A 410 -1.37 -23.46 -11.54
C THR A 410 -2.84 -23.21 -11.84
N GLU A 411 -3.72 -23.36 -10.84
CA GLU A 411 -5.18 -23.23 -11.01
C GLU A 411 -5.65 -21.77 -11.14
N ASN A 412 -4.96 -20.85 -10.48
CA ASN A 412 -5.22 -19.42 -10.53
C ASN A 412 -3.88 -18.68 -10.73
N PRO A 413 -3.46 -18.45 -12.00
CA PRO A 413 -2.24 -17.70 -12.30
C PRO A 413 -2.22 -16.30 -11.68
N ASP A 414 -3.40 -15.70 -11.47
CA ASP A 414 -3.57 -14.35 -10.94
C ASP A 414 -3.65 -14.31 -9.40
N ILE A 415 -3.46 -15.45 -8.71
CA ILE A 415 -3.40 -15.45 -7.24
C ILE A 415 -2.26 -14.54 -6.77
N THR A 416 -2.60 -13.61 -5.89
CA THR A 416 -1.66 -12.63 -5.34
C THR A 416 -0.66 -13.32 -4.40
N LEU A 417 0.51 -12.71 -4.22
CA LEU A 417 1.52 -13.19 -3.26
C LEU A 417 0.92 -13.41 -1.87
N ARG A 418 0.14 -12.44 -1.39
CA ARG A 418 -0.50 -12.48 -0.06
C ARG A 418 -1.50 -13.62 0.07
N GLU A 419 -2.37 -13.81 -0.92
CA GLU A 419 -3.32 -14.92 -0.91
C GLU A 419 -2.62 -16.27 -0.91
N ASN A 420 -1.54 -16.42 -1.68
CA ASN A 420 -0.78 -17.65 -1.73
C ASN A 420 -0.10 -17.96 -0.39
N ILE A 421 0.49 -16.95 0.26
CA ILE A 421 1.04 -17.06 1.63
C ILE A 421 -0.04 -17.50 2.61
N VAL A 422 -1.21 -16.85 2.60
CA VAL A 422 -2.32 -17.17 3.51
C VAL A 422 -2.80 -18.61 3.32
N GLN A 423 -2.92 -19.07 2.07
CA GLN A 423 -3.32 -20.45 1.78
C GLN A 423 -2.26 -21.46 2.23
N GLY A 424 -0.98 -21.17 1.99
CA GLY A 424 0.14 -21.98 2.46
C GLY A 424 0.16 -22.09 3.99
N LEU A 425 0.03 -20.97 4.72
CA LEU A 425 0.00 -20.96 6.18
C LEU A 425 -1.18 -21.75 6.77
N LYS A 426 -2.36 -21.69 6.13
CA LYS A 426 -3.52 -22.52 6.52
C LYS A 426 -3.22 -24.01 6.38
N ALA A 427 -2.54 -24.39 5.30
CA ALA A 427 -2.10 -25.78 5.11
C ALA A 427 -1.06 -26.20 6.15
N SER A 428 -0.07 -25.36 6.44
CA SER A 428 0.93 -25.59 7.48
C SER A 428 0.30 -25.82 8.86
N LEU A 429 -0.73 -25.04 9.20
CA LEU A 429 -1.49 -25.22 10.44
C LEU A 429 -2.25 -26.56 10.48
N GLY A 430 -2.86 -26.96 9.36
CA GLY A 430 -3.51 -28.26 9.23
C GLY A 430 -2.54 -29.43 9.40
N LEU A 431 -1.38 -29.38 8.72
CA LEU A 431 -0.33 -30.39 8.82
C LEU A 431 0.25 -30.48 10.25
N SER A 432 0.47 -29.33 10.89
CA SER A 432 0.92 -29.24 12.27
C SER A 432 -0.03 -29.99 13.22
N GLY A 433 -1.35 -29.82 13.06
CA GLY A 433 -2.33 -30.55 13.85
C GLY A 433 -2.27 -32.06 13.65
N VAL A 434 -2.15 -32.53 12.39
CA VAL A 434 -2.02 -33.96 12.07
C VAL A 434 -0.75 -34.56 12.70
N LEU A 435 0.38 -33.87 12.58
CA LEU A 435 1.65 -34.34 13.13
C LEU A 435 1.69 -34.26 14.66
N ALA A 436 0.98 -33.32 15.30
CA ALA A 436 0.81 -33.33 16.76
C ALA A 436 0.05 -34.59 17.23
N ILE A 437 -1.03 -34.97 16.54
CA ILE A 437 -1.78 -36.21 16.83
C ILE A 437 -0.88 -37.44 16.66
N GLN A 438 -0.08 -37.47 15.60
CA GLN A 438 0.88 -38.55 15.37
C GLN A 438 1.94 -38.63 16.48
N GLY A 439 2.51 -37.50 16.90
CA GLY A 439 3.47 -37.43 18.00
C GLY A 439 2.88 -37.95 19.30
N TYR A 440 1.62 -37.60 19.59
CA TYR A 440 0.89 -38.14 20.73
C TYR A 440 0.77 -39.67 20.65
N ALA A 441 0.34 -40.20 19.50
CA ALA A 441 0.18 -41.64 19.31
C ALA A 441 1.50 -42.41 19.49
N VAL A 442 2.58 -41.93 18.87
CA VAL A 442 3.92 -42.54 18.98
C VAL A 442 4.42 -42.52 20.43
N SER A 443 4.21 -41.42 21.15
CA SER A 443 4.61 -41.31 22.56
C SER A 443 3.88 -42.29 23.49
N LYS A 444 2.72 -42.80 23.06
CA LYS A 444 1.94 -43.85 23.74
C LYS A 444 2.35 -45.27 23.34
N GLY A 445 3.39 -45.42 22.52
CA GLY A 445 3.84 -46.71 22.04
C GLY A 445 2.97 -47.30 20.94
N ILE A 446 2.09 -46.50 20.32
CA ILE A 446 1.38 -46.92 19.12
C ILE A 446 2.40 -46.95 17.99
N SER A 447 2.73 -48.17 17.52
CA SER A 447 3.64 -48.38 16.41
C SER A 447 3.15 -47.63 15.18
N TYR A 448 4.10 -47.09 14.40
CA TYR A 448 3.82 -46.39 13.15
C TYR A 448 2.77 -47.16 12.34
N PRO A 449 1.58 -46.58 12.09
CA PRO A 449 0.68 -47.16 11.13
C PRO A 449 1.39 -47.16 9.78
N GLU A 450 1.20 -48.19 8.95
CA GLU A 450 1.66 -48.13 7.56
C GLU A 450 1.15 -46.82 6.90
N PRO A 451 1.90 -46.21 5.96
CA PRO A 451 1.54 -44.92 5.35
C PRO A 451 0.08 -44.81 4.91
N GLU A 452 -0.52 -45.93 4.49
CA GLU A 452 -1.93 -46.08 4.11
C GLU A 452 -2.91 -45.78 5.25
N THR A 453 -2.57 -46.18 6.48
CA THR A 453 -3.40 -45.92 7.67
C THR A 453 -3.29 -44.46 8.12
N ILE A 454 -2.15 -43.82 7.90
CA ILE A 454 -1.98 -42.38 8.16
C ILE A 454 -2.73 -41.56 7.11
N ALA A 455 -2.69 -41.93 5.83
CA ALA A 455 -3.50 -41.30 4.79
C ALA A 455 -5.01 -41.41 5.11
N MET A 456 -5.46 -42.58 5.59
CA MET A 456 -6.83 -42.79 6.05
C MET A 456 -7.18 -41.95 7.29
N ALA A 457 -6.28 -41.83 8.27
CA ALA A 457 -6.49 -40.99 9.44
C ALA A 457 -6.55 -39.50 9.08
N THR A 458 -5.70 -39.03 8.16
CA THR A 458 -5.72 -37.66 7.64
C THR A 458 -7.00 -37.36 6.86
N LEU A 459 -7.45 -38.29 6.01
CA LEU A 459 -8.75 -38.19 5.33
C LEU A 459 -9.90 -38.15 6.35
N SER A 460 -9.80 -38.91 7.44
CA SER A 460 -10.80 -38.91 8.52
C SER A 460 -10.86 -37.57 9.26
N VAL A 461 -9.71 -36.99 9.62
CA VAL A 461 -9.62 -35.68 10.27
C VAL A 461 -10.12 -34.57 9.34
N ALA A 462 -9.72 -34.59 8.06
CA ALA A 462 -10.23 -33.65 7.06
C ALA A 462 -11.76 -33.75 6.89
N SER A 463 -12.31 -34.97 6.91
CA SER A 463 -13.75 -35.21 6.86
C SER A 463 -14.47 -34.67 8.10
N ILE A 464 -13.90 -34.84 9.29
CA ILE A 464 -14.44 -34.29 10.54
C ILE A 464 -14.43 -32.77 10.51
N LEU A 465 -13.34 -32.14 10.08
CA LEU A 465 -13.26 -30.67 9.97
C LEU A 465 -14.24 -30.12 8.93
N ALA A 466 -14.43 -30.81 7.81
CA ALA A 466 -15.43 -30.45 6.81
C ALA A 466 -16.86 -30.56 7.37
N LEU A 467 -17.15 -31.61 8.15
CA LEU A 467 -18.44 -31.79 8.83
C LEU A 467 -18.69 -30.70 9.88
N ILE A 468 -17.68 -30.31 10.67
CA ILE A 468 -17.78 -29.20 11.64
C ILE A 468 -18.11 -27.90 10.92
N LYS A 469 -17.43 -27.59 9.82
CA LYS A 469 -17.68 -26.38 9.01
C LYS A 469 -19.06 -26.38 8.34
N MET A 470 -19.55 -27.54 7.89
CA MET A 470 -20.91 -27.69 7.37
C MET A 470 -21.96 -27.51 8.47
N ALA A 471 -21.69 -28.03 9.67
CA ALA A 471 -22.57 -27.88 10.82
C ALA A 471 -22.65 -26.42 11.26
N SER A 472 -21.53 -25.69 11.33
CA SER A 472 -21.53 -24.26 11.68
C SER A 472 -22.33 -23.42 10.70
N LYS A 473 -22.16 -23.64 9.38
CA LYS A 473 -22.95 -22.97 8.34
C LYS A 473 -24.45 -23.22 8.45
N ARG A 474 -24.86 -24.41 8.88
CA ARG A 474 -26.30 -24.74 9.10
C ARG A 474 -26.87 -24.09 10.35
N VAL A 475 -26.04 -23.85 11.37
CA VAL A 475 -26.44 -23.10 12.56
C VAL A 475 -26.64 -21.63 12.19
N GLU A 476 -25.65 -21.04 11.51
CA GLU A 476 -25.73 -19.66 11.01
C GLU A 476 -26.94 -19.44 10.09
N SER A 477 -27.25 -20.39 9.19
CA SER A 477 -28.42 -20.26 8.31
C SER A 477 -29.76 -20.37 9.06
N LYS A 478 -29.81 -21.13 10.16
CA LYS A 478 -31.02 -21.24 10.99
C LYS A 478 -31.22 -20.00 11.86
N GLU A 479 -30.13 -19.43 12.38
CA GLU A 479 -30.16 -18.17 13.13
C GLU A 479 -30.59 -17.01 12.22
N ALA A 480 -30.12 -16.99 10.96
CA ALA A 480 -30.56 -16.02 9.95
C ALA A 480 -32.06 -16.15 9.58
N LEU A 481 -32.60 -17.38 9.56
CA LEU A 481 -34.03 -17.63 9.33
C LEU A 481 -34.90 -17.20 10.52
N HIS A 482 -34.43 -17.39 11.75
CA HIS A 482 -35.13 -16.96 12.97
C HIS A 482 -35.04 -15.45 13.26
N SER A 483 -34.14 -14.73 12.60
CA SER A 483 -34.04 -13.27 12.71
C SER A 483 -34.83 -12.53 11.62
N GLN A 484 -35.48 -13.27 10.72
CA GLN A 484 -36.40 -12.74 9.69
C GLN A 484 -37.88 -13.03 9.98
N GLU A 485 -38.20 -13.79 11.03
CA GLU A 485 -39.53 -13.90 11.65
C GLU A 485 -39.64 -12.97 12.85
#